data_AF-A0AAW2HRI9-F1
#
_entry.id   AF-A0AAW2HRI9-F1
#
_cell.length_a   1.000
_cell.length_b   1.000
_cell.length_c   1.000
_cell.angle_alpha   90.00
_cell.angle_beta   90.00
_cell.angle_gamma   90.00
#
_symmetry.space_group_name_H-M   'P 1'
#
loop_
_entity.id
_entity.type
_entity.pdbx_description
1 polymer ?
#
loop_
_entity_poly.entity_id
_entity_poly.type
_entity_poly.pdbx_seq_one_letter_code
_entity_poly.pdbx_strand_id
1 'polypeptide(L)'
;MGGSVEEQNSGLTCLKYIVMSFNGILMMTGCFLVSIGITIYSLYHSLNTVLENRFFSPATLLFMIGCFIFIISIVGFVGVIKESTLVINTYCVLLGFICLLQISGVISAIILNGNLYGALNRTLNMTIRNYPYDTEASQAMDQIQRKLKCCGMYGPRDWEYVFPMNRLQYMFDNILLPDSCCGELLFTDTDIMCLETNMSGCLWPLTKVIRFTIKFVITTLVILAIIQLAGISFTNRLARVLIDIKSERLARQIMLTNQAQNIYDALGVVGPGTYADKPPSYDELKHTFK
;
A
#
# COMPACT_ATOMS: atom_id res chain seq x y z
N MET A 1 17.70 -13.78 43.13
CA MET A 1 18.09 -13.59 41.71
C MET A 1 17.22 -14.37 40.70
N GLY A 2 16.27 -15.21 41.13
CA GLY A 2 15.37 -15.93 40.20
C GLY A 2 14.22 -15.10 39.61
N GLY A 3 13.62 -14.19 40.40
CA GLY A 3 12.42 -13.44 39.97
C GLY A 3 12.64 -12.47 38.80
N SER A 4 13.82 -11.84 38.70
CA SER A 4 14.12 -10.88 37.63
C SER A 4 14.36 -11.55 36.27
N VAL A 5 14.82 -12.80 36.24
CA VAL A 5 15.10 -13.53 34.98
C VAL A 5 13.80 -14.09 34.38
N GLU A 6 12.87 -14.54 35.21
CA GLU A 6 11.59 -15.12 34.79
C GLU A 6 10.61 -14.05 34.26
N GLU A 7 10.62 -12.86 34.89
CA GLU A 7 9.86 -11.68 34.44
C GLU A 7 10.42 -11.10 33.12
N GLN A 8 11.75 -11.05 32.97
CA GLN A 8 12.41 -10.61 31.74
C GLN A 8 12.17 -11.59 30.56
N ASN A 9 12.07 -12.89 30.82
CA ASN A 9 11.78 -13.91 29.81
C ASN A 9 10.31 -13.89 29.35
N SER A 10 9.39 -13.57 30.28
CA SER A 10 7.95 -13.44 29.99
C SER A 10 7.64 -12.23 29.10
N GLY A 11 8.25 -11.07 29.40
CA GLY A 11 8.07 -9.84 28.61
C GLY A 11 8.62 -9.96 27.18
N LEU A 12 9.78 -10.58 27.00
CA LEU A 12 10.36 -10.83 25.68
C LEU A 12 9.49 -11.79 24.85
N THR A 13 8.98 -12.84 25.47
CA THR A 13 8.10 -13.81 24.81
C THR A 13 6.81 -13.14 24.34
N CYS A 14 6.18 -12.33 25.20
CA CYS A 14 5.00 -11.54 24.83
C CYS A 14 5.28 -10.63 23.61
N LEU A 15 6.41 -9.92 23.63
CA LEU A 15 6.77 -8.99 22.55
C LEU A 15 7.02 -9.73 21.22
N LYS A 16 7.66 -10.91 21.26
CA LYS A 16 7.80 -11.78 20.08
C LYS A 16 6.44 -12.21 19.53
N TYR A 17 5.52 -12.65 20.38
CA TYR A 17 4.17 -13.06 19.97
C TYR A 17 3.38 -11.91 19.33
N ILE A 18 3.46 -10.69 19.87
CA ILE A 18 2.80 -9.52 19.27
C ILE A 18 3.32 -9.24 17.86
N VAL A 19 4.65 -9.20 17.68
CA VAL A 19 5.25 -8.95 16.36
C VAL A 19 4.94 -10.10 15.38
N MET A 20 4.99 -11.36 15.86
CA MET A 20 4.72 -12.55 15.04
C MET A 20 3.26 -12.63 14.60
N SER A 21 2.31 -12.37 15.49
CA SER A 21 0.87 -12.36 15.19
C SER A 21 0.51 -11.25 14.21
N PHE A 22 1.03 -10.04 14.41
CA PHE A 22 0.81 -8.92 13.48
C PHE A 22 1.33 -9.23 12.07
N ASN A 23 2.57 -9.72 11.95
CA ASN A 23 3.13 -10.11 10.65
C ASN A 23 2.40 -11.32 10.04
N GLY A 24 1.90 -12.26 10.86
CA GLY A 24 1.07 -13.37 10.39
C GLY A 24 -0.24 -12.90 9.76
N ILE A 25 -0.93 -11.94 10.37
CA ILE A 25 -2.15 -11.33 9.81
C ILE A 25 -1.83 -10.63 8.48
N LEU A 26 -0.77 -9.83 8.43
CA LEU A 26 -0.35 -9.15 7.20
C LEU A 26 0.01 -10.13 6.08
N MET A 27 0.65 -11.24 6.42
CA MET A 27 0.96 -12.30 5.45
C MET A 27 -0.32 -12.89 4.84
N MET A 28 -1.32 -13.19 5.66
CA MET A 28 -2.63 -13.69 5.19
C MET A 28 -3.35 -12.66 4.32
N THR A 29 -3.32 -11.38 4.72
CA THR A 29 -3.86 -10.28 3.91
C THR A 29 -3.14 -10.17 2.56
N GLY A 30 -1.81 -10.26 2.55
CA GLY A 30 -1.00 -10.25 1.33
C GLY A 30 -1.39 -11.37 0.36
N CYS A 31 -1.49 -12.61 0.87
CA CYS A 31 -1.95 -13.75 0.07
C CYS A 31 -3.35 -13.53 -0.51
N PHE A 32 -4.28 -13.01 0.29
CA PHE A 32 -5.65 -12.72 -0.16
C PHE A 32 -5.68 -11.67 -1.28
N LEU A 33 -4.93 -10.57 -1.13
CA LEU A 33 -4.83 -9.53 -2.15
C LEU A 33 -4.21 -10.05 -3.46
N VAL A 34 -3.17 -10.88 -3.37
CA VAL A 34 -2.55 -11.53 -4.54
C VAL A 34 -3.57 -12.41 -5.27
N SER A 35 -4.32 -13.25 -4.55
CA SER A 35 -5.35 -14.11 -5.13
C SER A 35 -6.45 -13.32 -5.84
N ILE A 36 -6.93 -12.23 -5.23
CA ILE A 36 -7.91 -11.33 -5.87
C ILE A 36 -7.29 -10.67 -7.11
N GLY A 37 -6.06 -10.15 -7.00
CA GLY A 37 -5.36 -9.50 -8.11
C GLY A 37 -5.23 -10.42 -9.32
N ILE A 38 -4.84 -11.67 -9.12
CA ILE A 38 -4.75 -12.69 -10.17
C ILE A 38 -6.12 -13.00 -10.78
N THR A 39 -7.16 -13.15 -9.94
CA THR A 39 -8.51 -13.48 -10.41
C THR A 39 -9.11 -12.35 -11.25
N ILE A 40 -8.93 -11.10 -10.83
CA ILE A 40 -9.37 -9.94 -11.63
C ILE A 40 -8.54 -9.87 -12.91
N TYR A 41 -7.22 -10.05 -12.83
CA TYR A 41 -6.35 -10.00 -14.00
C TYR A 41 -6.72 -11.06 -15.05
N SER A 42 -7.01 -12.30 -14.65
CA SER A 42 -7.39 -13.37 -15.58
C SER A 42 -8.74 -13.12 -16.25
N LEU A 43 -9.71 -12.58 -15.50
CA LEU A 43 -11.01 -12.18 -16.04
C LEU A 43 -10.85 -11.08 -17.10
N TYR A 44 -10.06 -10.04 -16.79
CA TYR A 44 -9.80 -8.95 -17.74
C TYR A 44 -8.97 -9.41 -18.95
N HIS A 45 -7.98 -10.29 -18.75
CA HIS A 45 -7.18 -10.82 -19.86
C HIS A 45 -8.03 -11.61 -20.87
N SER A 46 -9.03 -12.35 -20.39
CA SER A 46 -10.03 -13.05 -21.24
C SER A 46 -10.88 -12.07 -22.08
N LEU A 47 -11.08 -10.84 -21.60
CA LEU A 47 -11.82 -9.78 -22.28
C LEU A 47 -10.91 -8.88 -23.16
N ASN A 48 -9.62 -8.81 -22.85
CA ASN A 48 -8.64 -7.91 -23.47
C ASN A 48 -8.03 -8.43 -24.78
N THR A 49 -8.51 -9.54 -25.36
CA THR A 49 -8.27 -9.80 -26.79
C THR A 49 -8.90 -8.72 -27.70
N VAL A 50 -9.68 -7.79 -27.13
CA VAL A 50 -10.41 -6.73 -27.84
C VAL A 50 -10.01 -5.29 -27.43
N LEU A 51 -9.21 -5.06 -26.38
CA LEU A 51 -8.90 -3.71 -25.88
C LEU A 51 -7.41 -3.49 -25.60
N GLU A 52 -6.91 -2.36 -26.10
CA GLU A 52 -5.50 -1.98 -26.21
C GLU A 52 -4.78 -1.83 -24.85
N ASN A 53 -3.50 -2.19 -24.83
CA ASN A 53 -2.64 -2.25 -23.66
C ASN A 53 -2.42 -0.87 -22.99
N ARG A 54 -3.16 -0.58 -21.90
CA ARG A 54 -2.71 0.41 -20.90
C ARG A 54 -2.08 -0.29 -19.70
N PHE A 55 -0.80 0.00 -19.50
CA PHE A 55 0.16 -0.67 -18.60
C PHE A 55 -0.16 -0.68 -17.09
N PHE A 56 -1.28 -0.09 -16.64
CA PHE A 56 -1.58 0.07 -15.21
C PHE A 56 -3.07 -0.12 -14.90
N SER A 57 -3.54 -1.37 -14.94
CA SER A 57 -4.87 -1.72 -14.44
C SER A 57 -4.89 -1.69 -12.90
N PRO A 58 -6.00 -1.28 -12.26
CA PRO A 58 -6.20 -1.44 -10.82
C PRO A 58 -5.92 -2.86 -10.31
N ALA A 59 -6.15 -3.88 -11.14
CA ALA A 59 -5.87 -5.27 -10.82
C ALA A 59 -4.36 -5.56 -10.66
N THR A 60 -3.54 -5.04 -11.58
CA THR A 60 -2.08 -5.17 -11.55
C THR A 60 -1.51 -4.46 -10.32
N LEU A 61 -2.04 -3.28 -9.98
CA LEU A 61 -1.68 -2.55 -8.76
C LEU A 61 -1.97 -3.37 -7.50
N LEU A 62 -3.17 -3.96 -7.41
CA LEU A 62 -3.57 -4.78 -6.27
C LEU A 62 -2.65 -5.98 -6.07
N PHE A 63 -2.28 -6.66 -7.16
CA PHE A 63 -1.33 -7.76 -7.16
C PHE A 63 0.05 -7.32 -6.64
N MET A 64 0.61 -6.23 -7.19
CA MET A 64 1.93 -5.74 -6.79
C MET A 64 1.97 -5.33 -5.30
N ILE A 65 0.93 -4.65 -4.81
CA ILE A 65 0.79 -4.28 -3.40
C ILE A 65 0.70 -5.53 -2.52
N GLY A 66 -0.09 -6.53 -2.93
CA GLY A 66 -0.22 -7.81 -2.22
C GLY A 66 1.12 -8.55 -2.09
N CYS A 67 1.87 -8.67 -3.20
CA CYS A 67 3.20 -9.29 -3.19
C CYS A 67 4.17 -8.55 -2.26
N PHE A 68 4.16 -7.21 -2.29
CA PHE A 68 5.04 -6.40 -1.43
C PHE A 68 4.71 -6.61 0.06
N ILE A 69 3.43 -6.58 0.43
CA ILE A 69 2.98 -6.86 1.80
C ILE A 69 3.40 -8.26 2.24
N PHE A 70 3.22 -9.27 1.37
CA PHE A 70 3.58 -10.65 1.66
C PHE A 70 5.09 -10.80 1.94
N ILE A 71 5.95 -10.23 1.08
CA ILE A 71 7.41 -10.28 1.25
C ILE A 71 7.84 -9.61 2.57
N ILE A 72 7.34 -8.41 2.86
CA ILE A 72 7.68 -7.69 4.10
C ILE A 72 7.26 -8.50 5.33
N SER A 73 6.07 -9.11 5.27
CA SER A 73 5.52 -9.90 6.37
C SER A 73 6.37 -11.14 6.64
N ILE A 74 6.86 -11.81 5.59
CA ILE A 74 7.79 -12.94 5.73
C ILE A 74 9.10 -12.48 6.39
N VAL A 75 9.68 -11.35 5.95
CA VAL A 75 10.92 -10.84 6.55
C VAL A 75 10.72 -10.54 8.03
N GLY A 76 9.60 -9.91 8.41
CA GLY A 76 9.25 -9.66 9.80
C GLY A 76 9.09 -10.96 10.62
N PHE A 77 8.37 -11.94 10.07
CA PHE A 77 8.14 -13.23 10.70
C PHE A 77 9.44 -14.04 10.88
N VAL A 78 10.24 -14.17 9.82
CA VAL A 78 11.54 -14.86 9.83
C VAL A 78 12.53 -14.15 10.76
N GLY A 79 12.49 -12.82 10.82
CA GLY A 79 13.32 -12.04 11.73
C GLY A 79 13.10 -12.42 13.19
N VAL A 80 11.84 -12.57 13.60
CA VAL A 80 11.48 -12.98 14.97
C VAL A 80 11.86 -14.45 15.22
N ILE A 81 11.54 -15.37 14.31
CA ILE A 81 11.82 -16.81 14.48
C ILE A 81 13.32 -17.10 14.55
N LYS A 82 14.11 -16.48 13.65
CA LYS A 82 15.56 -16.71 13.63
C LYS A 82 16.30 -15.96 14.73
N GLU A 83 15.60 -15.11 15.49
CA GLU A 83 16.19 -14.21 16.50
C GLU A 83 17.41 -13.44 15.94
N SER A 84 17.38 -13.13 14.64
CA SER A 84 18.52 -12.57 13.92
C SER A 84 18.39 -11.06 13.86
N THR A 85 19.27 -10.38 14.60
CA THR A 85 19.33 -8.91 14.64
C THR A 85 19.45 -8.30 13.25
N LEU A 86 20.21 -8.91 12.34
CA LEU A 86 20.38 -8.43 10.97
C LEU A 86 19.04 -8.40 10.23
N VAL A 87 18.27 -9.50 10.29
CA VAL A 87 16.98 -9.60 9.59
C VAL A 87 15.96 -8.65 10.21
N ILE A 88 15.96 -8.53 11.53
CA ILE A 88 15.10 -7.59 12.27
C ILE A 88 15.44 -6.13 11.91
N ASN A 89 16.72 -5.79 11.80
CA ASN A 89 17.15 -4.44 11.41
C ASN A 89 16.76 -4.13 9.96
N THR A 90 16.97 -5.08 9.04
CA THR A 90 16.52 -4.95 7.64
C THR A 90 15.01 -4.71 7.56
N TYR A 91 14.21 -5.41 8.37
CA TYR A 91 12.77 -5.16 8.46
C TYR A 91 12.46 -3.72 8.91
N CYS A 92 13.13 -3.21 9.94
CA CYS A 92 12.96 -1.83 10.40
C CYS A 92 13.34 -0.80 9.33
N VAL A 93 14.46 -1.01 8.62
CA VAL A 93 14.91 -0.14 7.52
C VAL A 93 13.88 -0.14 6.39
N LEU A 94 13.36 -1.32 6.02
CA LEU A 94 12.34 -1.46 4.98
C LEU A 94 11.04 -0.74 5.36
N LEU A 95 10.58 -0.88 6.61
CA LEU A 95 9.44 -0.11 7.11
C LEU A 95 9.71 1.40 7.14
N GLY A 96 10.92 1.83 7.52
CA GLY A 96 11.32 3.23 7.47
C GLY A 96 11.25 3.80 6.05
N PHE A 97 11.75 3.06 5.07
CA PHE A 97 11.67 3.44 3.65
C PHE A 97 10.21 3.57 3.16
N ILE A 98 9.35 2.64 3.55
CA ILE A 98 7.91 2.70 3.21
C ILE A 98 7.24 3.91 3.86
N CYS A 99 7.61 4.26 5.09
CA CYS A 99 7.09 5.46 5.75
C CYS A 99 7.46 6.73 4.95
N LEU A 100 8.68 6.82 4.41
CA LEU A 100 9.07 7.93 3.53
C LEU A 100 8.23 7.98 2.24
N LEU A 101 7.96 6.83 1.63
CA LEU A 101 7.07 6.74 0.46
C LEU A 101 5.63 7.15 0.80
N GLN A 102 5.12 6.76 1.97
CA GLN A 102 3.80 7.17 2.43
C GLN A 102 3.72 8.69 2.63
N ILE A 103 4.73 9.30 3.25
CA ILE A 103 4.78 10.77 3.43
C ILE A 103 4.76 11.47 2.06
N SER A 104 5.56 11.00 1.10
CA SER A 104 5.54 11.51 -0.27
C SER A 104 4.17 11.38 -0.92
N GLY A 105 3.50 10.23 -0.73
CA GLY A 105 2.14 9.99 -1.21
C GLY A 105 1.11 10.93 -0.58
N VAL A 106 1.18 11.15 0.73
CA VAL A 106 0.29 12.08 1.47
C VAL A 106 0.48 13.51 0.96
N ILE A 107 1.72 13.98 0.81
CA ILE A 107 2.02 15.32 0.29
C ILE A 107 1.44 15.47 -1.13
N SER A 108 1.66 14.49 -1.99
CA SER A 108 1.14 14.47 -3.37
C SER A 108 -0.39 14.53 -3.39
N ALA A 109 -1.05 13.76 -2.52
CA ALA A 109 -2.51 13.75 -2.39
C ALA A 109 -3.08 15.10 -1.91
N ILE A 110 -2.40 15.78 -0.97
CA ILE A 110 -2.78 17.11 -0.49
C ILE A 110 -2.68 18.14 -1.62
N ILE A 111 -1.57 18.15 -2.36
CA ILE A 111 -1.36 19.06 -3.50
C ILE A 111 -2.45 18.83 -4.55
N LEU A 112 -2.72 17.56 -4.90
CA LEU A 112 -3.78 17.21 -5.84
C LEU A 112 -5.15 17.68 -5.36
N ASN A 113 -5.48 17.50 -4.08
CA ASN A 113 -6.75 17.93 -3.52
C ASN A 113 -6.94 19.46 -3.62
N GLY A 114 -5.88 20.23 -3.39
CA GLY A 114 -5.89 21.68 -3.54
C GLY A 114 -6.19 22.14 -4.97
N ASN A 115 -5.60 21.45 -5.96
CA ASN A 115 -5.76 21.78 -7.39
C ASN A 115 -6.85 20.96 -8.11
N LEU A 116 -7.62 20.13 -7.38
CA LEU A 116 -8.47 19.10 -7.98
C LEU A 116 -9.51 19.69 -8.93
N TYR A 117 -10.12 20.83 -8.57
CA TYR A 117 -11.13 21.45 -9.41
C TYR A 117 -10.57 21.83 -10.77
N GLY A 118 -9.43 22.53 -10.81
CA GLY A 118 -8.78 22.92 -12.07
C GLY A 118 -8.29 21.73 -12.89
N ALA A 119 -7.79 20.68 -12.22
CA ALA A 119 -7.41 19.44 -12.88
C ALA A 119 -8.60 18.75 -13.53
N LEU A 120 -9.68 18.50 -12.79
CA LEU A 120 -10.91 17.89 -13.31
C LEU A 120 -11.57 18.76 -14.38
N ASN A 121 -11.51 20.08 -14.24
CA ASN A 121 -12.03 21.00 -15.23
C ASN A 121 -11.36 20.82 -16.60
N ARG A 122 -10.04 20.73 -16.61
CA ARG A 122 -9.26 20.49 -17.84
C ARG A 122 -9.52 19.09 -18.38
N THR A 123 -9.50 18.08 -17.51
CA THR A 123 -9.72 16.68 -17.91
C THR A 123 -11.12 16.49 -18.51
N LEU A 124 -12.18 16.93 -17.85
CA LEU A 124 -13.55 16.79 -18.36
C LEU A 124 -13.76 17.55 -19.68
N ASN A 125 -13.19 18.76 -19.82
CA ASN A 125 -13.27 19.50 -21.08
C ASN A 125 -12.60 18.74 -22.23
N MET A 126 -11.41 18.15 -22.00
CA MET A 126 -10.76 17.29 -22.99
C MET A 126 -11.56 16.02 -23.28
N THR A 127 -12.11 15.37 -22.25
CA THR A 127 -12.92 14.16 -22.39
C THR A 127 -14.18 14.44 -23.22
N ILE A 128 -14.88 15.55 -22.99
CA ILE A 128 -16.06 15.93 -23.78
C ILE A 128 -15.67 16.22 -25.24
N ARG A 129 -14.58 16.95 -25.48
CA ARG A 129 -14.09 17.23 -26.86
C ARG A 129 -13.69 15.98 -27.62
N ASN A 130 -13.08 15.01 -26.94
CA ASN A 130 -12.63 13.76 -27.54
C ASN A 130 -13.72 12.68 -27.57
N TYR A 131 -14.85 12.92 -26.88
CA TYR A 131 -15.98 11.99 -26.79
C TYR A 131 -16.36 11.34 -28.14
N PRO A 132 -16.54 12.08 -29.27
CA PRO A 132 -16.95 11.45 -30.52
C PRO A 132 -15.83 10.60 -31.16
N TYR A 133 -14.56 10.91 -30.92
CA TYR A 133 -13.40 10.32 -31.60
C TYR A 133 -12.72 9.20 -30.80
N ASP A 134 -12.83 9.21 -29.48
CA ASP A 134 -12.15 8.31 -28.56
C ASP A 134 -13.17 7.45 -27.80
N THR A 135 -13.09 6.13 -28.00
CA THR A 135 -13.99 5.17 -27.37
C THR A 135 -13.82 5.16 -25.86
N GLU A 136 -12.60 5.27 -25.34
CA GLU A 136 -12.34 5.33 -23.89
C GLU A 136 -12.91 6.62 -23.29
N ALA A 137 -12.71 7.76 -23.95
CA ALA A 137 -13.28 9.04 -23.51
C ALA A 137 -14.80 8.96 -23.43
N SER A 138 -15.44 8.35 -24.44
CA SER A 138 -16.89 8.16 -24.43
C SER A 138 -17.39 7.24 -23.33
N GLN A 139 -16.77 6.07 -23.17
CA GLN A 139 -17.15 5.13 -22.11
C GLN A 139 -16.95 5.74 -20.71
N ALA A 140 -15.84 6.45 -20.49
CA ALA A 140 -15.56 7.11 -19.23
C ALA A 140 -16.61 8.18 -18.90
N MET A 141 -16.95 9.04 -19.87
CA MET A 141 -17.95 10.09 -19.69
C MET A 141 -19.35 9.49 -19.47
N ASP A 142 -19.73 8.48 -20.25
CA ASP A 142 -21.00 7.77 -20.11
C ASP A 142 -21.17 7.15 -18.72
N GLN A 143 -20.10 6.55 -18.20
CA GLN A 143 -20.10 5.99 -16.85
C GLN A 143 -20.25 7.07 -15.79
N ILE A 144 -19.58 8.22 -15.93
CA ILE A 144 -19.70 9.35 -15.01
C ILE A 144 -21.15 9.85 -14.99
N GLN A 145 -21.73 10.08 -16.18
CA GLN A 145 -23.09 10.60 -16.33
C GLN A 145 -24.14 9.65 -15.74
N ARG A 146 -24.05 8.35 -16.05
CA ARG A 146 -24.96 7.34 -15.51
C ARG A 146 -24.82 7.16 -13.99
N LYS A 147 -23.59 7.14 -13.46
CA LYS A 147 -23.34 6.92 -12.02
C LYS A 147 -23.66 8.12 -11.16
N LEU A 148 -23.38 9.33 -11.65
CA LEU A 148 -23.59 10.56 -10.90
C LEU A 148 -24.90 11.27 -11.24
N LYS A 149 -25.68 10.73 -12.19
CA LYS A 149 -26.96 11.30 -12.65
C LYS A 149 -26.81 12.78 -13.02
N CYS A 150 -25.85 13.04 -13.90
CA CYS A 150 -25.49 14.37 -14.40
C CYS A 150 -25.31 14.32 -15.93
N CYS A 151 -25.27 15.47 -16.58
CA CYS A 151 -25.07 15.55 -18.03
C CYS A 151 -24.10 16.68 -18.41
N GLY A 152 -23.14 16.37 -19.29
CA GLY A 152 -22.10 17.32 -19.67
C GLY A 152 -21.19 17.69 -18.50
N MET A 153 -20.41 18.74 -18.67
CA MET A 153 -19.46 19.23 -17.66
C MET A 153 -20.13 20.20 -16.70
N TYR A 154 -20.81 21.21 -17.25
CA TYR A 154 -21.63 22.20 -16.57
C TYR A 154 -23.13 21.98 -16.84
N GLY A 155 -23.49 21.33 -17.95
CA GLY A 155 -24.87 20.91 -18.21
C GLY A 155 -25.07 20.31 -19.62
N PRO A 156 -26.32 19.98 -19.97
CA PRO A 156 -26.69 19.41 -21.27
C PRO A 156 -26.20 20.18 -22.50
N ARG A 157 -26.12 21.51 -22.42
CA ARG A 157 -25.70 22.36 -23.55
C ARG A 157 -24.23 22.22 -23.93
N ASP A 158 -23.40 21.62 -23.09
CA ASP A 158 -22.01 21.35 -23.44
C ASP A 158 -21.88 20.42 -24.67
N TRP A 159 -22.93 19.67 -24.99
CA TRP A 159 -23.00 18.79 -26.16
C TRP A 159 -23.27 19.49 -27.48
N GLU A 160 -23.74 20.75 -27.47
CA GLU A 160 -24.09 21.52 -28.67
C GLU A 160 -22.88 21.67 -29.63
N TYR A 161 -21.66 21.71 -29.08
CA TYR A 161 -20.42 21.97 -29.82
C TYR A 161 -19.57 20.71 -30.08
N VAL A 162 -20.09 19.52 -29.75
CA VAL A 162 -19.27 18.28 -29.70
C VAL A 162 -19.56 17.33 -30.85
N PHE A 163 -20.81 17.26 -31.33
CA PHE A 163 -21.23 16.21 -32.25
C PHE A 163 -21.23 16.64 -33.73
N PRO A 164 -20.41 15.97 -34.57
CA PRO A 164 -20.73 15.72 -35.96
C PRO A 164 -21.43 14.34 -36.12
N MET A 165 -22.76 14.37 -36.29
CA MET A 165 -23.66 13.45 -37.02
C MET A 165 -23.56 11.89 -36.96
N ASN A 166 -22.78 11.22 -36.08
CA ASN A 166 -22.51 9.77 -36.30
C ASN A 166 -22.66 8.79 -35.09
N ARG A 167 -23.38 9.13 -34.01
CA ARG A 167 -23.72 8.15 -32.93
C ARG A 167 -25.21 8.21 -32.56
N LEU A 168 -25.74 7.16 -31.95
CA LEU A 168 -27.10 7.13 -31.37
C LEU A 168 -27.31 8.41 -30.55
N GLN A 169 -28.19 9.26 -31.06
CA GLN A 169 -28.42 10.60 -30.56
C GLN A 169 -29.89 10.74 -30.21
N TYR A 170 -30.14 11.30 -29.04
CA TYR A 170 -31.49 11.65 -28.60
C TYR A 170 -31.65 13.15 -28.64
N MET A 171 -32.74 13.61 -29.25
CA MET A 171 -33.05 15.03 -29.33
C MET A 171 -33.72 15.49 -28.04
N PHE A 172 -33.21 16.57 -27.46
CA PHE A 172 -33.78 17.30 -26.32
C PHE A 172 -33.51 18.79 -26.50
N ASP A 173 -34.55 19.63 -26.48
CA ASP A 173 -34.43 21.10 -26.65
C ASP A 173 -33.56 21.53 -27.87
N ASN A 174 -33.74 20.85 -29.01
CA ASN A 174 -32.96 21.03 -30.26
C ASN A 174 -31.46 20.71 -30.16
N ILE A 175 -31.02 20.09 -29.06
CA ILE A 175 -29.65 19.64 -28.85
C ILE A 175 -29.65 18.12 -28.89
N LEU A 176 -28.55 17.56 -29.37
CA LEU A 176 -28.37 16.13 -29.44
C LEU A 176 -27.50 15.65 -28.28
N LEU A 177 -27.98 14.66 -27.54
CA LEU A 177 -27.32 14.16 -26.34
C LEU A 177 -26.86 12.71 -26.49
N PRO A 178 -25.80 12.31 -25.75
CA PRO A 178 -25.47 10.91 -25.58
C PRO A 178 -26.52 10.20 -24.72
N ASP A 179 -26.69 8.91 -24.95
CA ASP A 179 -27.59 8.02 -24.20
C ASP A 179 -27.44 8.13 -22.68
N SER A 180 -26.21 8.23 -22.20
CA SER A 180 -25.88 8.33 -20.79
C SER A 180 -26.45 9.57 -20.07
N CYS A 181 -26.85 10.61 -20.80
CA CYS A 181 -27.55 11.79 -20.26
C CYS A 181 -29.05 11.59 -20.06
N CYS A 182 -29.64 10.60 -20.74
CA CYS A 182 -31.07 10.42 -20.73
C CYS A 182 -31.51 9.52 -19.57
N GLY A 183 -32.47 10.00 -18.79
CA GLY A 183 -33.08 9.24 -17.68
C GLY A 183 -34.15 8.28 -18.18
N GLU A 184 -34.99 8.75 -19.09
CA GLU A 184 -36.11 8.01 -19.67
C GLU A 184 -36.19 8.24 -21.19
N LEU A 185 -36.27 7.14 -21.93
CA LEU A 185 -36.35 7.13 -23.40
C LEU A 185 -37.80 6.91 -23.82
N LEU A 186 -38.30 7.76 -24.72
CA LEU A 186 -39.57 7.55 -25.41
C LEU A 186 -39.29 6.91 -26.77
N PHE A 187 -39.90 5.75 -27.01
CA PHE A 187 -39.86 5.07 -28.31
C PHE A 187 -41.10 5.45 -29.12
N THR A 188 -40.89 6.17 -30.22
CA THR A 188 -41.91 6.42 -31.26
C THR A 188 -41.59 5.61 -32.50
N ASP A 189 -42.58 5.38 -33.37
CA ASP A 189 -42.43 4.52 -34.56
C ASP A 189 -41.30 4.96 -35.52
N THR A 190 -40.86 6.21 -35.44
CA THR A 190 -39.79 6.78 -36.29
C THR A 190 -38.56 7.28 -35.55
N ASP A 191 -38.68 7.64 -34.27
CA ASP A 191 -37.63 8.36 -33.53
C ASP A 191 -37.55 7.91 -32.06
N ILE A 192 -36.37 8.05 -31.48
CA ILE A 192 -36.15 7.86 -30.04
C ILE A 192 -35.86 9.24 -29.45
N MET A 193 -36.66 9.66 -28.48
CA MET A 193 -36.56 10.99 -27.87
C MET A 193 -36.19 10.88 -26.39
N CYS A 194 -35.43 11.84 -25.89
CA CYS A 194 -35.13 11.92 -24.47
C CYS A 194 -36.22 12.70 -23.74
N LEU A 195 -37.00 12.03 -22.89
CA LEU A 195 -38.13 12.64 -22.19
C LEU A 195 -37.66 13.42 -20.94
N GLU A 196 -36.67 12.87 -20.25
CA GLU A 196 -36.09 13.46 -19.04
C GLU A 196 -34.56 13.41 -19.12
N THR A 197 -33.90 14.56 -18.93
CA THR A 197 -32.44 14.66 -18.89
C THR A 197 -31.96 15.26 -17.57
N ASN A 198 -30.77 14.84 -17.14
CA ASN A 198 -30.13 15.40 -15.96
C ASN A 198 -29.63 16.82 -16.27
N MET A 199 -30.32 17.84 -15.75
CA MET A 199 -29.97 19.24 -15.99
C MET A 199 -28.67 19.70 -15.30
N SER A 200 -28.13 18.90 -14.38
CA SER A 200 -26.91 19.25 -13.62
C SER A 200 -25.63 18.78 -14.33
N GLY A 201 -24.61 19.64 -14.36
CA GLY A 201 -23.28 19.30 -14.86
C GLY A 201 -22.49 18.33 -13.96
N CYS A 202 -21.66 17.49 -14.57
CA CYS A 202 -20.90 16.47 -13.84
C CYS A 202 -19.70 16.98 -13.04
N LEU A 203 -19.18 18.18 -13.33
CA LEU A 203 -17.95 18.67 -12.70
C LEU A 203 -18.05 18.77 -11.18
N TRP A 204 -19.14 19.33 -10.65
CA TRP A 204 -19.35 19.50 -9.22
C TRP A 204 -19.52 18.17 -8.45
N PRO A 205 -20.46 17.27 -8.82
CA PRO A 205 -20.63 16.00 -8.13
C PRO A 205 -19.37 15.13 -8.26
N LEU A 206 -18.70 15.12 -9.41
CA LEU A 206 -17.46 14.36 -9.59
C LEU A 206 -16.35 14.89 -8.69
N THR A 207 -16.18 16.22 -8.63
CA THR A 207 -15.22 16.86 -7.72
C THR A 207 -15.53 16.47 -6.27
N LYS A 208 -16.80 16.49 -5.86
CA LYS A 208 -17.20 16.13 -4.49
C LYS A 208 -16.84 14.69 -4.15
N VAL A 209 -17.13 13.73 -5.04
CA VAL A 209 -16.79 12.32 -4.87
C VAL A 209 -15.27 12.13 -4.79
N ILE A 210 -14.51 12.68 -5.74
CA ILE A 210 -13.05 12.49 -5.76
C ILE A 210 -12.38 13.17 -4.55
N ARG A 211 -12.82 14.37 -4.13
CA ARG A 211 -12.31 15.00 -2.89
C ARG A 211 -12.57 14.12 -1.67
N PHE A 212 -13.75 13.51 -1.59
CA PHE A 212 -14.07 12.61 -0.49
C PHE A 212 -13.16 11.37 -0.49
N THR A 213 -12.94 10.77 -1.66
CA THR A 213 -11.99 9.66 -1.82
C THR A 213 -10.57 10.06 -1.45
N ILE A 214 -10.07 11.20 -1.92
CA ILE A 214 -8.71 11.69 -1.57
C ILE A 214 -8.58 11.90 -0.05
N LYS A 215 -9.58 12.52 0.59
CA LYS A 215 -9.57 12.70 2.05
C LYS A 215 -9.54 11.36 2.79
N PHE A 216 -10.33 10.39 2.35
CA PHE A 216 -10.32 9.05 2.93
C PHE A 216 -8.95 8.39 2.79
N VAL A 217 -8.35 8.44 1.60
CA VAL A 217 -7.00 7.90 1.34
C VAL A 217 -5.95 8.57 2.23
N ILE A 218 -5.96 9.90 2.36
CA ILE A 218 -5.05 10.63 3.26
C ILE A 218 -5.20 10.14 4.71
N THR A 219 -6.44 10.06 5.21
CA THR A 219 -6.71 9.57 6.57
C THR A 219 -6.19 8.15 6.78
N THR A 220 -6.43 7.24 5.83
CA THR A 220 -5.92 5.86 5.91
C THR A 220 -4.39 5.82 5.91
N LEU A 221 -3.72 6.60 5.06
CA LEU A 221 -2.25 6.64 5.01
C LEU A 221 -1.66 7.18 6.32
N VAL A 222 -2.27 8.18 6.95
CA VAL A 222 -1.83 8.71 8.25
C VAL A 222 -1.98 7.66 9.35
N ILE A 223 -3.11 6.95 9.39
CA ILE A 223 -3.32 5.85 10.36
C ILE A 223 -2.29 4.74 10.15
N LEU A 224 -2.04 4.35 8.90
CA LEU A 224 -1.03 3.35 8.56
C LEU A 224 0.37 3.78 8.99
N ALA A 225 0.75 5.04 8.81
CA ALA A 225 2.03 5.58 9.27
C ALA A 225 2.17 5.48 10.80
N ILE A 226 1.11 5.78 11.57
CA ILE A 226 1.11 5.64 13.03
C ILE A 226 1.32 4.18 13.44
N ILE A 227 0.58 3.25 12.83
CA ILE A 227 0.72 1.80 13.09
C ILE A 227 2.14 1.34 12.75
N GLN A 228 2.70 1.81 11.63
CA GLN A 228 4.04 1.46 11.19
C GLN A 228 5.12 1.98 12.16
N LEU A 229 5.00 3.21 12.65
CA LEU A 229 5.91 3.77 13.66
C LEU A 229 5.84 3.00 14.99
N ALA A 230 4.64 2.58 15.40
CA ALA A 230 4.47 1.71 16.55
C ALA A 230 5.18 0.37 16.32
N GLY A 231 4.97 -0.25 15.15
CA GLY A 231 5.65 -1.49 14.75
C GLY A 231 7.18 -1.37 14.80
N ILE A 232 7.75 -0.33 14.18
CA ILE A 232 9.19 -0.04 14.22
C ILE A 232 9.67 0.13 15.67
N SER A 233 8.89 0.81 16.51
CA SER A 233 9.24 1.03 17.92
C SER A 233 9.30 -0.29 18.70
N PHE A 234 8.31 -1.17 18.53
CA PHE A 234 8.30 -2.49 19.16
C PHE A 234 9.42 -3.39 18.64
N THR A 235 9.64 -3.42 17.32
CA THR A 235 10.68 -4.26 16.72
C THR A 235 12.09 -3.76 17.06
N ASN A 236 12.32 -2.45 17.19
CA ASN A 236 13.59 -1.89 17.68
C ASN A 236 13.85 -2.20 19.16
N ARG A 237 12.79 -2.29 19.98
CA ARG A 237 12.93 -2.78 21.36
C ARG A 237 13.30 -4.25 21.37
N LEU A 238 12.65 -5.07 20.54
CA LEU A 238 13.00 -6.49 20.37
C LEU A 238 14.47 -6.68 19.97
N ALA A 239 14.91 -5.93 18.96
CA ALA A 239 16.28 -6.01 18.44
C ALA A 239 17.31 -5.73 19.55
N ARG A 240 17.11 -4.66 20.33
CA ARG A 240 18.02 -4.30 21.43
C ARG A 240 18.10 -5.37 22.50
N VAL A 241 16.94 -5.89 22.93
CA VAL A 241 16.89 -6.97 23.92
C VAL A 241 17.59 -8.23 23.40
N LEU A 242 17.42 -8.58 22.13
CA LEU A 242 18.10 -9.72 21.53
C LEU A 242 19.62 -9.53 21.45
N ILE A 243 20.10 -8.33 21.10
CA ILE A 243 21.54 -8.01 21.10
C ILE A 243 22.11 -8.16 22.50
N ASP A 244 21.45 -7.60 23.52
CA ASP A 244 21.92 -7.66 24.91
C ASP A 244 21.97 -9.12 25.42
N ILE A 245 20.97 -9.94 25.09
CA ILE A 245 20.98 -11.37 25.45
C ILE A 245 22.13 -12.10 24.75
N LYS A 246 22.37 -11.81 23.47
CA LYS A 246 23.42 -12.48 22.68
C LYS A 246 24.82 -12.08 23.15
N SER A 247 25.03 -10.80 23.47
CA SER A 247 26.31 -10.32 24.02
C SER A 247 26.61 -10.94 25.38
N GLU A 248 25.61 -11.06 26.27
CA GLU A 248 25.80 -11.74 27.56
C GLU A 248 26.10 -13.23 27.42
N ARG A 249 25.42 -13.94 26.50
CA ARG A 249 25.68 -15.38 26.26
C ARG A 249 27.11 -15.60 25.77
N LEU A 250 27.58 -14.75 24.86
CA LEU A 250 28.95 -14.83 24.35
C LEU A 250 29.97 -14.47 25.44
N ALA A 251 29.73 -13.42 26.23
CA ALA A 251 30.59 -13.05 27.36
C ALA A 251 30.71 -14.19 28.40
N ARG A 252 29.60 -14.87 28.72
CA ARG A 252 29.62 -16.05 29.61
C ARG A 252 30.46 -17.20 29.04
N GLN A 253 30.36 -17.49 27.74
CA GLN A 253 31.19 -18.53 27.10
C GLN A 253 32.69 -18.18 27.15
N ILE A 254 33.03 -16.91 26.91
CA ILE A 254 34.41 -16.44 26.99
C ILE A 254 34.94 -16.53 28.44
N MET A 255 34.14 -16.18 29.44
CA MET A 255 34.54 -16.33 30.84
C MET A 255 34.83 -17.80 31.22
N LEU A 256 33.97 -18.73 30.80
CA LEU A 256 34.16 -20.16 31.07
C LEU A 256 35.41 -20.72 30.39
N THR A 257 35.68 -20.31 29.14
CA THR A 257 36.90 -20.73 28.43
C THR A 257 38.16 -20.16 29.09
N ASN A 258 38.14 -18.91 29.56
CA ASN A 258 39.25 -18.34 30.33
C ASN A 258 39.47 -19.03 31.67
N GLN A 259 38.40 -19.38 32.40
CA GLN A 259 38.52 -20.12 33.65
C GLN A 259 39.13 -21.51 33.44
N ALA A 260 38.72 -22.22 32.39
CA ALA A 260 39.31 -23.51 32.03
C ALA A 260 40.80 -23.37 31.74
N GLN A 261 41.21 -22.35 30.99
CA GLN A 261 42.62 -22.10 30.67
C GLN A 261 43.47 -21.86 31.92
N ASN A 262 43.00 -21.01 32.85
CA ASN A 262 43.70 -20.75 34.11
C ASN A 262 43.93 -22.02 34.96
N ILE A 263 43.00 -22.98 34.91
CA ILE A 263 43.14 -24.26 35.60
C ILE A 263 44.20 -25.14 34.94
N TYR A 264 44.24 -25.21 33.60
CA TYR A 264 45.29 -25.93 32.88
C TYR A 264 46.68 -25.38 33.18
N ASP A 265 46.82 -24.05 33.21
CA ASP A 265 48.09 -23.37 33.53
C ASP A 265 48.52 -23.67 34.98
N ALA A 266 47.59 -23.67 35.94
CA ALA A 266 47.86 -24.01 37.34
C ALA A 266 48.31 -25.47 37.55
N LEU A 267 47.86 -26.38 36.68
CA LEU A 267 48.24 -27.79 36.71
C LEU A 267 49.52 -28.08 35.91
N GLY A 268 50.11 -27.08 35.23
CA GLY A 268 51.30 -27.25 34.40
C GLY A 268 51.08 -28.13 33.17
N VAL A 269 49.84 -28.25 32.70
CA VAL A 269 49.47 -29.07 31.54
C VAL A 269 49.20 -28.15 30.36
N VAL A 270 49.81 -28.42 29.20
CA VAL A 270 49.59 -27.61 27.99
C VAL A 270 48.14 -27.79 27.53
N GLY A 271 47.31 -26.76 27.73
CA GLY A 271 45.93 -26.73 27.25
C GLY A 271 45.82 -26.60 25.73
N PRO A 272 44.69 -26.99 25.12
CA PRO A 272 44.46 -26.87 23.69
C PRO A 272 44.16 -25.42 23.31
N GLY A 273 45.19 -24.58 23.15
CA GLY A 273 45.04 -23.20 22.68
C GLY A 273 46.04 -22.21 23.27
N THR A 274 47.32 -22.35 22.97
CA THR A 274 48.34 -21.36 23.35
C THR A 274 48.39 -20.20 22.34
N TYR A 275 47.38 -19.33 22.36
CA TYR A 275 47.48 -17.98 21.80
C TYR A 275 46.68 -17.03 22.70
N ALA A 276 47.41 -16.37 23.60
CA ALA A 276 46.88 -15.44 24.57
C ALA A 276 46.61 -14.07 23.91
N ASP A 277 45.50 -13.95 23.18
CA ASP A 277 44.88 -12.65 22.95
C ASP A 277 43.87 -12.38 24.06
N LYS A 278 43.91 -11.14 24.59
CA LYS A 278 43.01 -10.70 25.65
C LYS A 278 41.55 -10.84 25.17
N PRO A 279 40.64 -11.45 25.96
CA PRO A 279 39.26 -11.62 25.55
C PRO A 279 38.59 -10.25 25.30
N PRO A 280 37.75 -10.12 24.26
CA PRO A 280 37.08 -8.87 23.95
C PRO A 280 36.15 -8.44 25.09
N SER A 281 36.10 -7.14 25.35
CA SER A 281 35.23 -6.54 26.37
C SER A 281 33.75 -6.69 26.01
N TYR A 282 32.85 -6.67 27.00
CA TYR A 282 31.40 -6.68 26.78
C TYR A 282 30.95 -5.59 25.79
N ASP A 283 31.54 -4.40 25.88
CA ASP A 283 31.25 -3.28 24.98
C ASP A 283 31.70 -3.54 23.53
N GLU A 284 32.81 -4.26 23.33
CA GLU A 284 33.29 -4.66 22.00
C GLU A 284 32.38 -5.72 21.36
N LEU A 285 31.88 -6.66 22.18
CA LEU A 285 30.91 -7.66 21.74
C LEU A 285 29.58 -7.00 21.34
N LYS A 286 29.13 -6.00 22.09
CA LYS A 286 27.89 -5.25 21.79
C LYS A 286 27.99 -4.50 20.47
N HIS A 287 29.16 -3.97 20.14
CA HIS A 287 29.42 -3.32 18.84
C HIS A 287 29.41 -4.30 17.66
N THR A 288 29.89 -5.53 17.86
CA THR A 288 29.96 -6.56 16.81
C THR A 288 28.58 -7.06 16.35
N PHE A 289 27.56 -6.94 17.19
CA PHE A 289 26.19 -7.41 16.90
C PHE A 289 25.21 -6.32 16.45
N LYS A 290 25.66 -5.06 16.37
CA LYS A 290 24.85 -3.91 15.97
C LYS A 290 24.89 -3.70 14.46
#